data_AF-A0A7K2YW53-F1
#
_entry.id   AF-A0A7K2YW53-F1
#
_cell.length_a   1.000
_cell.length_b   1.000
_cell.length_c   1.000
_cell.angle_alpha   90.00
_cell.angle_beta   90.00
_cell.angle_gamma   90.00
#
_symmetry.space_group_name_H-M   'P 1'
#
loop_
_entity.id
_entity.type
_entity.pdbx_description
1 polymer ?
#
loop_
_entity_poly.entity_id
_entity_poly.type
_entity_poly.pdbx_seq_one_letter_code
_entity_poly.pdbx_strand_id
1 'polypeptide(L)' 'MIRSWRVVEADLRREYGLDAHAVRALTTREFGVCISGLSPDALFREAWRRTPRAVVNPGEIAAITGIPAT' A
#
# COMPACT_ATOMS: atom_id res chain seq x y z
N MET A 1 10.15 3.27 1.25
CA MET A 1 10.81 2.43 0.23
C MET A 1 10.06 1.12 0.11
N ILE A 2 9.45 0.83 -1.04
CA ILE A 2 8.74 -0.43 -1.29
C ILE A 2 9.78 -1.54 -1.39
N ARG A 3 9.81 -2.46 -0.41
CA ARG A 3 10.83 -3.53 -0.37
C ARG A 3 10.48 -4.72 -1.27
N SER A 4 9.24 -4.82 -1.72
CA SER A 4 8.73 -5.98 -2.47
C SER A 4 7.82 -5.57 -3.63
N TRP A 5 8.41 -5.15 -4.74
CA TRP A 5 7.67 -4.75 -5.95
C TRP A 5 6.72 -5.84 -6.48
N ARG A 6 7.12 -7.11 -6.36
CA ARG A 6 6.28 -8.26 -6.77
C ARG A 6 4.92 -8.29 -6.09
N VAL A 7 4.83 -7.83 -4.84
CA VAL A 7 3.54 -7.86 -4.13
C VAL A 7 2.64 -6.72 -4.59
N VAL A 8 3.22 -5.53 -4.79
CA VAL A 8 2.46 -4.40 -5.36
C VAL A 8 1.93 -4.73 -6.75
N GLU A 9 2.73 -5.36 -7.61
CA GLU A 9 2.26 -5.83 -8.91
C GLU A 9 1.16 -6.89 -8.80
N ALA A 10 1.21 -7.77 -7.79
CA ALA A 10 0.15 -8.77 -7.56
C ALA A 10 -1.16 -8.11 -7.08
N ASP A 11 -1.08 -7.13 -6.19
CA ASP A 11 -2.23 -6.39 -5.68
C ASP A 11 -2.91 -5.59 -6.82
N LEU A 12 -2.11 -4.88 -7.62
CA LEU A 12 -2.60 -4.13 -8.79
C LEU A 12 -3.18 -5.04 -9.87
N ARG A 13 -2.59 -6.22 -10.08
CA ARG A 13 -3.15 -7.23 -11.00
C ARG A 13 -4.50 -7.75 -10.53
N ARG A 14 -4.62 -8.01 -9.22
CA ARG A 14 -5.83 -8.56 -8.64
C ARG A 14 -6.97 -7.56 -8.63
N GLU A 15 -6.70 -6.31 -8.30
CA GLU A 15 -7.72 -5.25 -8.19
C GLU A 15 -8.10 -4.68 -9.56
N TYR A 16 -7.11 -4.41 -10.41
CA TYR A 16 -7.30 -3.64 -11.63
C TYR A 16 -6.98 -4.43 -12.91
N GLY A 17 -6.60 -5.70 -12.81
CA GLY A 17 -6.22 -6.51 -13.97
C GLY A 17 -4.88 -6.11 -14.61
N LEU A 18 -4.08 -5.26 -13.95
CA LEU A 18 -2.83 -4.75 -14.52
C LEU A 18 -1.72 -5.80 -14.50
N ASP A 19 -1.16 -6.12 -15.66
CA ASP A 19 0.06 -6.91 -15.76
C ASP A 19 1.32 -6.07 -15.48
N ALA A 20 2.49 -6.72 -15.41
CA ALA A 20 3.74 -6.03 -15.07
C ALA A 20 4.17 -4.98 -16.11
N HIS A 21 3.79 -5.14 -17.38
CA HIS A 21 4.06 -4.14 -18.41
C HIS A 21 3.15 -2.92 -18.23
N ALA A 22 1.86 -3.15 -17.97
CA ALA A 22 0.91 -2.08 -17.68
C ALA A 22 1.30 -1.29 -16.43
N VAL A 23 1.75 -1.95 -15.35
CA VAL A 23 2.25 -1.24 -14.15
C VAL A 23 3.47 -0.37 -14.45
N ARG A 24 4.39 -0.83 -15.31
CA ARG A 24 5.57 -0.05 -15.72
C ARG A 24 5.26 1.15 -16.60
N ALA A 25 4.14 1.11 -17.31
CA ALA A 25 3.69 2.20 -18.17
C ALA A 25 2.98 3.32 -17.39
N LEU A 26 2.62 3.08 -16.12
CA LEU A 26 1.97 4.08 -15.28
C LEU A 26 2.92 5.25 -15.01
N THR A 27 2.40 6.47 -15.14
CA THR A 27 3.06 7.65 -14.59
C THR A 27 3.04 7.59 -13.06
N THR A 28 3.94 8.34 -12.41
CA THR A 28 3.96 8.45 -10.93
C THR A 28 2.61 8.86 -10.36
N ARG A 29 1.87 9.73 -11.06
CA ARG A 29 0.56 10.19 -10.63
C ARG A 29 -0.48 9.07 -10.69
N GLU A 30 -0.55 8.35 -11.81
CA GLU A 30 -1.49 7.25 -12.00
C GLU A 30 -1.19 6.10 -11.04
N PHE A 31 0.08 5.78 -10.86
CA PHE A 31 0.53 4.83 -9.86
C PHE A 31 0.04 5.22 -8.45
N GLY A 32 0.20 6.50 -8.07
CA GLY A 32 -0.31 7.00 -6.79
C GLY A 32 -1.82 6.81 -6.64
N VAL A 33 -2.60 7.13 -7.67
CA VAL A 33 -4.07 6.94 -7.66
C VAL A 33 -4.45 5.47 -7.50
N CYS A 34 -3.83 4.57 -8.27
CA CYS A 34 -4.12 3.14 -8.18
C CYS A 34 -3.83 2.58 -6.78
N ILE A 35 -2.71 2.97 -6.18
CA ILE A 35 -2.33 2.54 -4.84
C ILE A 35 -3.27 3.10 -3.77
N SER A 36 -3.67 4.37 -3.88
CA SER A 36 -4.63 4.99 -2.96
C SER A 36 -6.04 4.41 -3.08
N GLY A 37 -6.41 3.92 -4.26
CA GLY A 37 -7.72 3.32 -4.53
C GLY A 37 -7.82 1.81 -4.24
N LEU A 38 -6.71 1.15 -3.87
CA LEU A 38 -6.72 -0.28 -3.57
C LEU A 38 -7.71 -0.59 -2.45
N SER A 39 -8.57 -1.58 -2.68
CA SER A 39 -9.46 -2.09 -1.65
C SER A 39 -8.66 -2.55 -0.41
N PRO A 40 -9.21 -2.40 0.81
CA PRO A 40 -8.56 -2.91 2.01
C PRO A 40 -8.19 -4.39 1.88
N ASP A 41 -9.02 -5.21 1.26
CA ASP A 41 -8.71 -6.61 1.00
C ASP A 41 -7.53 -6.81 0.03
N ALA A 42 -7.25 -5.86 -0.87
CA ALA A 42 -6.07 -5.88 -1.75
C ALA A 42 -4.80 -5.46 -1.02
N LEU A 43 -4.91 -4.55 -0.07
CA LEU A 43 -3.80 -4.11 0.78
C LEU A 43 -3.38 -5.18 1.81
N PHE A 44 -4.27 -6.10 2.15
CA PHE A 44 -4.02 -7.13 3.16
C PHE A 44 -3.74 -8.48 2.49
N ARG A 45 -2.51 -9.01 2.59
CA ARG A 45 -2.25 -9.80 3.81
C ARG A 45 -0.86 -9.69 4.43
N GLU A 46 0.23 -9.38 3.73
CA GLU A 46 1.56 -9.49 4.39
C GLU A 46 2.59 -8.42 4.02
N ALA A 47 2.55 -7.89 2.80
CA ALA A 47 3.61 -7.01 2.31
C ALA A 47 3.44 -5.54 2.67
N TRP A 48 2.19 -5.03 2.70
CA TRP A 48 1.93 -3.66 3.14
C TRP A 48 2.04 -3.49 4.65
N ARG A 49 1.77 -4.55 5.44
CA ARG A 49 2.01 -4.56 6.90
C ARG A 49 3.48 -4.33 7.27
N ARG A 50 4.42 -4.83 6.47
CA ARG A 50 5.87 -4.66 6.69
C ARG A 50 6.46 -3.40 6.07
N THR A 51 5.69 -2.68 5.24
CA THR A 51 6.12 -1.41 4.68
C THR A 51 5.89 -0.33 5.75
N PRO A 52 6.95 0.26 6.32
CA PRO A 52 6.78 1.26 7.37
C PRO A 52 6.01 2.45 6.80
N ARG A 53 4.77 2.62 7.26
CA ARG A 53 4.04 3.88 7.11
C ARG A 53 4.67 4.85 8.10
N ALA A 54 5.13 6.01 7.63
CA ALA A 54 5.52 7.08 8.53
C ALA A 54 4.24 7.61 9.20
N VAL A 55 3.81 6.95 10.27
CA VAL A 55 2.70 7.40 11.10
C VAL A 55 3.26 8.43 12.06
N VAL A 56 3.10 9.71 11.73
CA VAL A 56 3.52 10.84 12.58
C VAL A 56 2.36 11.39 13.41
N ASN A 57 1.15 10.89 13.19
CA ASN A 57 -0.03 11.28 13.94
C ASN A 57 -0.13 10.45 15.24
N PRO A 58 -0.09 11.07 16.43
CA PRO A 58 -0.15 10.35 17.70
C PRO A 58 -1.42 9.51 17.88
N GLY A 59 -2.57 10.02 17.42
CA GLY A 59 -3.85 9.30 17.51
C GLY A 59 -3.89 8.04 16.64
N GLU A 60 -3.26 8.09 15.47
CA GLU A 60 -3.14 6.92 14.59
C GLU A 60 -2.16 5.89 15.17
N ILE A 61 -1.07 6.33 15.82
CA ILE A 61 -0.16 5.43 16.58
C ILE A 61 -0.93 4.72 17.69
N ALA A 62 -1.76 5.44 18.44
CA ALA A 62 -2.53 4.87 19.54
C ALA A 62 -3.57 3.86 19.07
N ALA A 63 -4.27 4.15 17.97
CA ALA A 63 -5.23 3.23 17.37
C ALA A 63 -4.60 1.93 16.85
N ILE A 64 -3.35 2.00 16.36
CA ILE A 64 -2.62 0.84 15.82
C ILE A 64 -1.94 0.02 16.93
N THR A 65 -1.34 0.68 17.91
CA THR A 65 -0.49 0.02 18.92
C THR A 65 -1.21 -0.29 20.22
N GLY A 66 -2.38 0.33 20.47
CA GLY A 66 -3.04 0.29 21.78
C GLY A 66 -2.30 1.05 22.88
N ILE A 67 -1.19 1.72 22.54
CA ILE A 67 -0.43 2.56 23.47
C ILE A 67 -1.04 3.96 23.41
N PRO A 68 -1.50 4.54 24.53
CA PRO A 68 -2.10 5.87 24.52
C PRO A 68 -1.10 6.91 23.97
N ALA A 69 -1.61 7.82 23.14
CA ALA A 69 -0.84 8.96 22.65
C ALA A 69 -0.55 9.89 23.84
N THR A 70 0.73 10.01 24.19
CA THR A 70 1.22 10.94 25.22
C THR A 70 1.32 12.36 24.68
#